data_AF-X8IR57-F1
#
_entry.id   AF-X8IR57-F1
#
_cell.length_a   1.000
_cell.length_b   1.000
_cell.length_c   1.000
_cell.angle_alpha   90.00
_cell.angle_beta   90.00
_cell.angle_gamma   90.00
#
_symmetry.space_group_name_H-M   'P 1'
#
loop_
_entity.id
_entity.type
_entity.pdbx_description
1 polymer ?
#
loop_
_entity_poly.entity_id
_entity_poly.type
_entity_poly.pdbx_seq_one_letter_code
_entity_poly.pdbx_strand_id
1 'polypeptide(L)' 'MVTAGGLRLEQFDCKSMQLKSDPEIYCIGEILDVDGITGGYNLQFAWSSARAAAASISEK' A
#
# COMPACT_ATOMS: atom_id res chain seq x y z
N MET A 1 8.75 5.13 -14.77
CA MET A 1 8.84 3.68 -14.94
C MET A 1 8.16 3.07 -13.73
N VAL A 2 7.20 2.18 -13.96
CA VAL A 2 6.34 1.57 -12.93
C VAL A 2 6.01 0.15 -13.38
N THR A 3 5.76 -0.72 -12.41
CA THR A 3 5.17 -2.03 -12.65
C THR A 3 3.64 -1.89 -12.69
N ALA A 4 3.00 -2.38 -13.75
CA ALA A 4 1.54 -2.50 -13.80
C ALA A 4 1.14 -3.90 -13.31
N GLY A 5 0.20 -3.99 -12.38
CA GLY A 5 -0.11 -5.23 -11.66
C GLY A 5 0.46 -5.24 -10.24
N GLY A 6 0.13 -6.30 -9.48
CA GLY A 6 0.63 -6.48 -8.12
C GLY A 6 -0.36 -7.27 -7.26
N LEU A 7 -0.25 -7.09 -5.94
CA LEU A 7 -1.21 -7.63 -4.99
C LEU A 7 -2.52 -6.82 -5.06
N ARG A 8 -3.64 -7.51 -5.21
CA ARG A 8 -4.96 -6.87 -5.36
C ARG A 8 -5.33 -6.09 -4.10
N LEU A 9 -5.66 -4.81 -4.27
CA LEU A 9 -6.09 -3.92 -3.17
C LEU A 9 -7.30 -4.46 -2.40
N GLU A 10 -8.16 -5.24 -3.05
CA GLU A 10 -9.33 -5.88 -2.41
C GLU A 10 -8.93 -6.80 -1.24
N GLN A 11 -7.70 -7.33 -1.25
CA GLN A 11 -7.18 -8.19 -0.18
C GLN A 11 -6.74 -7.40 1.05
N PHE A 12 -6.59 -6.08 0.94
CA PHE A 12 -6.06 -5.21 1.98
C PHE A 12 -7.12 -4.23 2.49
N ASP A 13 -6.97 -3.79 3.73
CA ASP A 13 -7.72 -2.65 4.24
C ASP A 13 -7.12 -1.34 3.72
N CYS A 14 -7.93 -0.51 3.06
CA CYS A 14 -7.45 0.72 2.42
C CYS A 14 -6.98 1.80 3.40
N LYS A 15 -7.29 1.70 4.70
CA LYS A 15 -6.87 2.68 5.71
C LYS A 15 -5.60 2.27 6.42
N SER A 16 -5.40 0.98 6.68
CA SER A 16 -4.23 0.46 7.41
C SER A 16 -3.19 -0.20 6.52
N MET A 17 -3.51 -0.52 5.26
CA MET A 17 -2.68 -1.36 4.37
C MET A 17 -2.42 -2.77 4.92
N GLN A 18 -3.25 -3.22 5.86
CA GLN A 18 -3.17 -4.55 6.47
C GLN A 18 -3.86 -5.59 5.59
N LEU A 19 -3.29 -6.78 5.51
CA LEU A 19 -3.91 -7.90 4.80
C LEU A 19 -5.13 -8.41 5.57
N LYS A 20 -6.27 -8.55 4.89
CA LYS A 20 -7.54 -8.96 5.52
C LYS A 20 -7.52 -10.40 6.04
N SER A 21 -6.78 -11.29 5.36
CA SER A 21 -6.68 -12.70 5.76
C SER A 21 -5.66 -12.93 6.89
N ASP A 22 -4.71 -12.02 7.07
CA ASP A 22 -3.65 -12.13 8.08
C ASP A 22 -3.31 -10.75 8.66
N PRO A 23 -3.80 -10.43 9.88
CA PRO A 23 -3.58 -9.13 10.51
C PRO A 23 -2.13 -8.79 10.91
N GLU A 24 -1.18 -9.70 10.75
CA GLU A 24 0.24 -9.43 11.02
C GLU A 24 1.00 -8.97 9.76
N ILE A 25 0.37 -9.09 8.59
CA ILE A 25 0.98 -8.77 7.29
C ILE A 25 0.49 -7.41 6.78
N TYR A 26 1.43 -6.60 6.32
CA TYR A 26 1.20 -5.30 5.70
C TYR A 26 1.94 -5.23 4.37
N CYS A 27 1.36 -4.57 3.37
CA CYS A 27 2.00 -4.34 2.06
C CYS A 27 1.83 -2.88 1.66
N ILE A 28 2.88 -2.26 1.11
CA ILE A 28 2.91 -0.83 0.79
C ILE A 28 3.68 -0.58 -0.52
N GLY A 29 3.41 0.56 -1.16
CA GLY A 29 4.11 0.97 -2.38
C GLY A 29 3.86 0.05 -3.57
N GLU A 30 4.86 -0.07 -4.45
CA GLU A 30 4.74 -0.66 -5.79
C GLU A 30 4.45 -2.18 -5.81
N ILE A 31 4.49 -2.88 -4.66
CA ILE A 31 4.07 -4.29 -4.59
C ILE A 31 2.54 -4.44 -4.73
N LEU A 32 1.80 -3.38 -4.41
CA LEU A 32 0.34 -3.32 -4.57
C LEU A 32 0.01 -3.01 -6.02
N ASP A 33 -1.14 -3.50 -6.47
CA ASP A 33 -1.68 -3.23 -7.81
C ASP A 33 -2.16 -1.77 -7.93
N VAL A 34 -1.19 -0.84 -7.96
CA VAL A 34 -1.37 0.61 -8.08
C VAL A 34 -0.30 1.17 -8.99
N ASP A 35 -0.72 1.66 -10.15
CA ASP A 35 0.11 2.36 -11.11
C ASP A 35 -0.32 3.83 -11.24
N GLY A 36 0.59 4.74 -10.91
CA GLY A 36 0.41 6.17 -11.16
C GLY A 36 1.00 6.58 -12.51
N ILE A 37 0.42 7.59 -13.15
CA ILE A 37 1.06 8.28 -14.28
C ILE A 37 2.40 8.91 -13.86
N THR A 38 3.23 9.31 -14.83
CA THR A 38 4.47 10.03 -14.54
C THR A 38 4.18 11.37 -13.84
N GLY A 39 5.12 11.86 -13.02
CA GLY A 39 4.93 13.09 -12.24
C GLY A 39 4.96 12.91 -10.73
N GLY A 40 5.51 11.81 -10.24
CA GLY A 40 5.71 11.58 -8.80
C GLY A 40 4.56 10.88 -8.08
N TYR A 41 3.47 10.53 -8.76
CA TYR A 41 2.31 9.85 -8.16
C TYR A 41 2.65 8.52 -7.48
N ASN A 42 3.56 7.73 -8.06
CA ASN A 42 3.99 6.46 -7.47
C ASN A 42 4.78 6.67 -6.17
N LEU A 43 5.63 7.70 -6.13
CA LEU A 43 6.33 8.07 -4.90
C LEU A 43 5.33 8.57 -3.86
N GLN A 44 4.38 9.42 -4.26
CA GLN A 44 3.31 9.88 -3.39
C GLN A 44 2.53 8.71 -2.80
N PHE A 45 2.17 7.71 -3.63
CA PHE A 45 1.49 6.51 -3.17
C PHE A 45 2.35 5.68 -2.20
N ALA A 46 3.64 5.49 -2.50
CA ALA A 46 4.56 4.79 -1.61
C ALA A 46 4.65 5.46 -0.23
N TRP A 47 4.73 6.80 -0.18
CA TRP A 47 4.79 7.53 1.09
C TRP A 47 3.45 7.50 1.85
N SER A 48 2.34 7.71 1.16
CA SER A 48 1.01 7.68 1.77
C SER A 48 0.68 6.29 2.34
N SER A 49 0.94 5.22 1.59
CA SER A 49 0.71 3.84 2.05
C SER A 49 1.64 3.46 3.22
N ALA A 50 2.92 3.85 3.17
CA ALA A 50 3.84 3.66 4.29
C ALA A 50 3.37 4.35 5.58
N ARG A 51 2.89 5.61 5.47
CA ARG A 51 2.39 6.37 6.63
C ARG A 51 1.15 5.73 7.24
N ALA A 52 0.25 5.21 6.40
CA ALA A 52 -0.96 4.50 6.82
C ALA A 52 -0.64 3.21 7.57
N ALA A 53 0.25 2.37 7.01
CA ALA A 53 0.72 1.15 7.67
C ALA A 53 1.41 1.45 9.01
N ALA A 54 2.32 2.43 9.03
CA ALA A 54 3.03 2.82 10.24
C ALA A 54 2.09 3.36 11.34
N ALA A 55 1.04 4.11 10.97
CA ALA A 55 0.00 4.54 11.92
C ALA A 55 -0.67 3.33 12.57
N SER A 56 -1.16 2.40 11.75
CA SER A 56 -1.85 1.20 12.23
C SER A 56 -0.96 0.29 13.07
N ILE A 57 0.34 0.23 12.79
CA ILE A 57 1.30 -0.56 13.58
C ILE A 57 1.55 0.12 14.92
N SER A 58 1.65 1.45 14.95
CA SER A 58 1.94 2.21 16.18
C SER A 58 0.75 2.33 17.14
N GLU A 59 -0.48 2.24 16.63
CA GLU A 59 -1.71 2.30 17.44
C GLU A 59 -2.10 0.93 18.03
N LYS A 60 -1.44 -0.15 17.61
CA LYS A 60 -1.54 -1.50 18.19
C LYS A 60 -0.56 -1.67 19.34
#